data_AF-A0A3L6EQY3-F1
#
_entry.id   AF-A0A3L6EQY3-F1
#
_cell.length_a   1.000
_cell.length_b   1.000
_cell.length_c   1.000
_cell.angle_alpha   90.00
_cell.angle_beta   90.00
_cell.angle_gamma   90.00
#
_symmetry.space_group_name_H-M   'P 1'
#
loop_
_entity.id
_entity.type
_entity.pdbx_description
1 polymer ?
#
loop_
_entity_poly.entity_id
_entity_poly.type
_entity_poly.pdbx_seq_one_letter_code
_entity_poly.pdbx_strand_id
1 'polypeptide(L)'
;MHPLYASRSSPWLDLKVFYVRVSNYVVDESAPEHLTLNHIPLSPDTVIEVNDQRSSMHIELISSLLRRDRVDKKTEEATFVSTDNLRMTGSVRFQVFDMNDLLLTGDLDLCNANGVIGNRRTAARNGI
;
A
#
# COMPACT_ATOMS: atom_id res chain seq x y z
N MET A 1 -34.70 4.51 -16.39
CA MET A 1 -33.67 4.60 -15.32
C MET A 1 -33.31 6.07 -15.14
N HIS A 2 -33.36 6.59 -13.92
CA HIS A 2 -33.03 8.00 -13.63
C HIS A 2 -31.49 8.18 -13.67
N PRO A 3 -30.94 9.26 -14.26
CA PRO A 3 -29.49 9.49 -14.37
C PRO A 3 -28.73 9.61 -13.04
N LEU A 4 -29.42 9.57 -11.90
CA LEU A 4 -28.85 9.49 -10.56
C LEU A 4 -28.49 8.05 -10.13
N TYR A 5 -28.88 7.03 -10.89
CA TYR A 5 -28.56 5.61 -10.65
C TYR A 5 -27.58 5.03 -11.67
N ALA A 6 -26.82 5.88 -12.36
CA ALA A 6 -25.62 5.38 -13.04
C ALA A 6 -24.65 4.94 -11.95
N SER A 7 -24.46 3.64 -11.76
CA SER A 7 -23.35 3.12 -10.97
C SER A 7 -22.07 3.61 -11.65
N ARG A 8 -21.51 4.72 -11.17
CA ARG A 8 -20.10 5.03 -11.42
C ARG A 8 -19.34 3.89 -10.78
N SER A 9 -18.96 2.89 -11.58
CA SER A 9 -17.96 1.92 -11.17
C SER A 9 -16.74 2.73 -10.79
N SER A 10 -16.38 2.76 -9.50
CA SER A 10 -15.13 3.37 -9.10
C SER A 10 -14.01 2.71 -9.91
N PRO A 11 -13.11 3.50 -10.53
CA PRO A 11 -12.01 2.92 -11.28
C PRO A 11 -11.20 2.01 -10.36
N TRP A 12 -10.80 0.85 -10.87
CA TRP A 12 -9.87 -0.03 -10.18
C TRP A 12 -8.44 0.37 -10.54
N LEU A 13 -7.57 0.40 -9.55
CA LEU A 13 -6.12 0.43 -9.73
C LEU A 13 -5.59 -0.99 -9.53
N ASP A 14 -4.93 -1.53 -10.56
CA ASP A 14 -4.25 -2.82 -10.49
C ASP A 14 -2.74 -2.59 -10.26
N LEU A 15 -2.25 -2.92 -9.07
CA LEU A 15 -0.83 -2.93 -8.72
C LEU A 15 -0.28 -4.35 -8.89
N LYS A 16 0.75 -4.50 -9.74
CA LYS A 16 1.34 -5.80 -10.08
C LYS A 16 2.62 -6.12 -9.33
N VAL A 17 3.30 -5.10 -8.81
CA VAL A 17 4.56 -5.25 -8.09
C VAL A 17 4.57 -4.27 -6.93
N PHE A 18 4.85 -4.78 -5.74
CA PHE A 18 5.19 -3.98 -4.57
C PHE A 18 6.66 -4.19 -4.27
N TYR A 19 7.45 -3.11 -4.33
CA TYR A 19 8.91 -3.14 -4.18
C TYR A 19 9.31 -2.23 -3.03
N VAL A 20 10.08 -2.77 -2.08
CA VAL A 20 10.70 -2.00 -1.00
C VAL A 20 12.19 -2.27 -1.00
N ARG A 21 12.99 -1.21 -1.02
CA ARG A 21 14.44 -1.28 -0.78
C ARG A 21 14.75 -0.50 0.48
N VAL A 22 15.39 -1.17 1.42
CA VAL A 22 15.77 -0.60 2.72
C VAL A 22 17.29 -0.54 2.76
N SER A 23 17.82 0.64 3.07
CA SER A 23 19.27 0.86 3.33
C SER A 23 19.50 1.02 4.83
N ASN A 24 20.75 0.87 5.28
CA ASN A 24 21.10 0.87 6.71
C ASN A 24 20.41 -0.27 7.47
N TYR A 25 20.24 -1.40 6.78
CA TYR A 25 19.73 -2.64 7.33
C TYR A 25 20.93 -3.55 7.60
N VAL A 26 21.09 -4.09 8.81
CA VAL A 26 22.18 -5.06 9.07
C VAL A 26 21.86 -6.32 8.26
N VAL A 27 22.51 -6.46 7.09
CA VAL A 27 22.25 -7.59 6.19
C VAL A 27 23.22 -8.74 6.48
N ASP A 28 23.08 -9.33 7.66
CA ASP A 28 23.73 -10.57 8.06
C ASP A 28 22.76 -11.76 8.00
N GLU A 29 23.10 -12.89 8.64
CA GLU A 29 22.22 -14.08 8.70
C GLU A 29 20.91 -13.83 9.46
N SER A 30 20.78 -12.74 10.21
CA SER A 30 19.55 -12.35 10.92
C SER A 30 18.57 -11.57 10.05
N ALA A 31 18.98 -11.12 8.86
CA ALA A 31 18.07 -10.39 7.97
C ALA A 31 16.90 -11.29 7.53
N PRO A 32 15.65 -10.81 7.62
CA PRO A 32 14.47 -11.60 7.38
C PRO A 32 14.40 -12.03 5.92
N GLU A 33 13.90 -13.23 5.68
CA GLU A 33 13.61 -13.70 4.33
C GLU A 33 12.32 -13.10 3.76
N HIS A 34 11.41 -12.68 4.64
CA HIS A 34 10.10 -12.15 4.29
C HIS A 34 9.74 -10.99 5.20
N LEU A 35 9.08 -9.98 4.64
CA LEU A 35 8.38 -8.95 5.40
C LEU A 35 6.87 -9.15 5.22
N THR A 36 6.10 -8.72 6.21
CA THR A 36 4.64 -8.71 6.13
C THR A 36 4.19 -7.39 5.54
N LEU A 37 3.42 -7.43 4.45
CA LEU A 37 2.79 -6.27 3.84
C LEU A 37 1.30 -6.30 4.15
N ASN A 38 0.84 -5.28 4.84
CA ASN A 38 -0.54 -5.11 5.27
C ASN A 38 -1.22 -4.02 4.43
N HIS A 39 -2.44 -4.28 4.01
CA HIS A 39 -3.30 -3.37 3.25
C HIS A 39 -4.55 -3.06 4.07
N ILE A 40 -4.77 -1.77 4.34
CA ILE A 40 -5.85 -1.28 5.18
C ILE A 40 -6.69 -0.29 4.36
N PRO A 41 -7.98 -0.59 4.10
CA PRO A 41 -8.89 0.36 3.47
C PRO A 41 -9.01 1.63 4.33
N LEU A 42 -8.84 2.81 3.72
CA LEU A 42 -8.97 4.09 4.44
C LEU A 42 -10.42 4.62 4.48
N SER A 43 -11.34 3.99 3.75
CA SER A 43 -12.75 4.32 3.70
C SER A 43 -13.61 3.05 3.64
N PRO A 44 -14.84 3.03 4.21
CA PRO A 44 -15.72 1.85 4.18
C PRO A 44 -16.15 1.40 2.78
N ASP A 45 -16.08 2.27 1.78
CA ASP A 45 -16.38 1.98 0.37
C ASP A 45 -15.14 1.56 -0.44
N THR A 46 -13.94 1.64 0.16
CA THR A 46 -12.72 1.11 -0.46
C THR A 46 -12.78 -0.41 -0.48
N VAL A 47 -12.69 -0.98 -1.68
CA VAL A 47 -12.55 -2.42 -1.89
C VAL A 47 -11.10 -2.73 -2.19
N ILE A 48 -10.58 -3.79 -1.56
CA ILE A 48 -9.24 -4.33 -1.83
C ILE A 48 -9.37 -5.79 -2.24
N GLU A 49 -8.64 -6.18 -3.28
CA GLU A 49 -8.48 -7.56 -3.72
C GLU A 49 -6.99 -7.88 -3.82
N VAL A 50 -6.56 -9.01 -3.27
CA VAL A 50 -5.19 -9.53 -3.43
C VAL A 50 -5.28 -10.93 -4.00
N ASN A 51 -4.68 -11.16 -5.17
CA ASN A 51 -4.74 -12.45 -5.88
C ASN A 51 -6.18 -12.99 -6.00
N ASP A 52 -7.09 -12.09 -6.38
CA ASP A 52 -8.54 -12.34 -6.52
C ASP A 52 -9.30 -12.66 -5.22
N GLN A 53 -8.62 -12.62 -4.07
CA GLN A 53 -9.27 -12.67 -2.75
C GLN A 53 -9.66 -11.26 -2.32
N ARG A 54 -10.97 -11.03 -2.16
CA ARG A 54 -11.55 -9.75 -1.78
C ARG A 54 -11.66 -9.57 -0.28
N SER A 55 -11.40 -8.36 0.22
CA SER A 55 -11.65 -8.00 1.62
C SER A 55 -13.13 -8.13 1.93
N SER A 56 -13.48 -8.76 3.06
CA SER A 56 -14.87 -8.88 3.48
C SER A 56 -15.46 -7.51 3.89
N MET A 57 -16.78 -7.42 4.02
CA MET A 57 -17.48 -6.20 4.47
C MET A 57 -17.10 -5.79 5.90
N HIS A 58 -16.52 -6.70 6.68
CA HIS A 58 -15.91 -6.38 7.96
C HIS A 58 -14.42 -6.13 7.72
N ILE A 59 -13.95 -4.96 8.13
CA ILE A 59 -12.57 -4.49 7.97
C ILE A 59 -11.63 -5.51 8.60
N GLU A 60 -11.13 -6.42 7.77
CA GLU A 60 -10.02 -7.29 8.06
C GLU A 60 -8.94 -6.90 7.07
N LEU A 61 -7.93 -6.24 7.61
CA LEU A 61 -6.56 -6.21 7.10
C LEU A 61 -6.32 -7.34 6.07
N ILE A 62 -5.96 -6.99 4.84
CA ILE A 62 -5.43 -8.00 3.91
C ILE A 62 -3.92 -7.97 4.00
N SER A 63 -3.31 -9.13 4.16
CA SER A 63 -1.87 -9.27 4.24
C SER A 63 -1.31 -10.05 3.05
N SER A 64 -0.14 -9.63 2.61
CA SER A 64 0.73 -10.26 1.61
C SER A 64 2.13 -10.41 2.18
N LEU A 65 2.98 -11.20 1.52
CA LEU A 65 4.40 -11.32 1.87
C LEU A 65 5.27 -10.59 0.85
N LEU A 66 6.24 -9.83 1.33
CA LEU A 66 7.34 -9.32 0.51
C LEU A 66 8.54 -10.26 0.69
N ARG A 67 8.90 -10.98 -0.36
CA ARG A 67 10.05 -11.89 -0.36
C ARG A 67 11.34 -11.11 -0.55
N ARG A 68 12.40 -11.45 0.18
CA ARG A 68 13.73 -10.91 -0.06
C ARG A 68 14.25 -11.35 -1.43
N ASP A 69 14.47 -10.37 -2.30
CA ASP A 69 14.93 -10.58 -3.67
C ASP A 69 16.45 -10.40 -3.80
N ARG A 70 16.98 -9.32 -3.21
CA ARG A 70 18.42 -8.99 -3.27
C ARG A 70 18.94 -8.52 -1.91
N VAL A 71 20.18 -8.91 -1.63
CA VAL A 71 21.01 -8.41 -0.53
C VAL A 71 22.29 -7.81 -1.11
N ASP A 72 22.58 -6.56 -0.77
CA ASP A 72 23.84 -5.91 -1.08
C ASP A 72 24.60 -5.60 0.21
N LYS A 73 25.56 -6.46 0.54
CA LYS A 73 26.37 -6.31 1.76
C LYS A 73 27.35 -5.14 1.69
N LYS A 74 27.67 -4.64 0.49
CA LYS A 74 28.60 -3.52 0.33
C LYS A 74 27.93 -2.20 0.69
N THR A 75 26.64 -2.06 0.36
CA THR A 75 25.84 -0.86 0.61
C THR A 75 24.89 -1.00 1.80
N GLU A 76 24.85 -2.17 2.44
CA GLU A 76 23.94 -2.51 3.56
C GLU A 76 22.47 -2.32 3.17
N GLU A 77 22.10 -2.91 2.04
CA GLU A 77 20.77 -2.80 1.44
C GLU A 77 20.11 -4.16 1.24
N ALA A 78 18.82 -4.21 1.55
CA ALA A 78 17.96 -5.35 1.26
C ALA A 78 16.77 -4.90 0.41
N THR A 79 16.43 -5.72 -0.57
CA THR A 79 15.28 -5.53 -1.46
C THR A 79 14.26 -6.61 -1.20
N PHE A 80 13.00 -6.22 -1.06
CA PHE A 80 11.87 -7.11 -0.88
C PHE A 80 10.78 -6.83 -1.90
N VAL A 81 10.20 -7.90 -2.46
CA VAL A 81 9.28 -7.84 -3.58
C VAL A 81 8.06 -8.73 -3.33
N SER A 82 6.88 -8.20 -3.62
CA SER A 82 5.67 -9.00 -3.88
C SER A 82 5.25 -8.76 -5.32
N THR A 83 4.85 -9.83 -5.98
CA THR A 83 4.22 -9.82 -7.30
C THR A 83 2.73 -10.20 -7.21
N ASP A 84 2.17 -10.14 -6.01
CA ASP A 84 0.74 -10.35 -5.82
C ASP A 84 -0.04 -9.32 -6.61
N ASN A 85 -1.17 -9.74 -7.16
CA ASN A 85 -2.06 -8.87 -7.92
C ASN A 85 -2.98 -8.14 -6.94
N LEU A 86 -2.58 -6.93 -6.53
CA LEU A 86 -3.36 -6.05 -5.67
C LEU A 86 -4.27 -5.15 -6.52
N ARG A 87 -5.57 -5.16 -6.25
CA ARG A 87 -6.55 -4.30 -6.92
C ARG A 87 -7.30 -3.47 -5.89
N MET A 88 -7.51 -2.18 -6.16
CA MET A 88 -8.23 -1.29 -5.24
C MET A 88 -9.10 -0.25 -5.93
N THR A 89 -10.21 0.15 -5.30
CA THR A 89 -11.16 1.16 -5.82
C THR A 89 -11.05 2.54 -5.17
N GLY A 90 -10.18 2.70 -4.18
CA GLY A 90 -10.03 3.91 -3.37
C GLY A 90 -8.70 3.93 -2.63
N SER A 91 -8.57 4.83 -1.66
CA SER A 91 -7.32 5.00 -0.90
C SER A 91 -7.07 3.84 0.06
N VAL A 92 -5.83 3.37 0.10
CA VAL A 92 -5.38 2.24 0.92
C VAL A 92 -4.11 2.63 1.65
N ARG A 93 -4.06 2.37 2.97
CA ARG A 93 -2.81 2.42 3.73
C ARG A 93 -2.07 1.11 3.57
N PHE A 94 -0.78 1.20 3.27
CA PHE A 94 0.12 0.06 3.38
C PHE A 94 0.99 0.18 4.64
N GLN A 95 1.31 -0.97 5.22
CA GLN A 95 2.25 -1.10 6.31
C GLN A 95 3.17 -2.29 6.05
N VAL A 96 4.46 -2.09 6.25
CA VAL A 96 5.50 -3.12 6.07
C VAL A 96 6.10 -3.41 7.43
N PHE A 97 6.02 -4.68 7.84
CA PHE A 97 6.53 -5.15 9.12
C PHE A 97 7.66 -6.15 8.93
N ASP A 98 8.68 -6.06 9.77
CA ASP A 98 9.54 -7.20 10.11
C ASP A 98 9.01 -7.81 11.41
N MET A 99 8.40 -8.99 11.32
CA MET A 99 7.65 -9.61 12.42
C MET A 99 6.62 -8.64 13.03
N ASN A 100 6.94 -8.02 14.18
CA ASN A 100 6.06 -7.10 14.90
C ASN A 100 6.52 -5.63 14.80
N ASP A 101 7.67 -5.37 14.18
CA ASP A 101 8.26 -4.04 14.08
C ASP A 101 7.84 -3.37 12.77
N LEU A 102 7.15 -2.22 12.88
CA LEU A 102 6.72 -1.43 11.73
C LEU A 102 7.93 -0.72 11.09
N LEU A 103 8.31 -1.13 9.89
CA LEU A 103 9.42 -0.55 9.14
C LEU A 103 8.99 0.67 8.31
N LEU A 104 7.86 0.55 7.61
CA LEU A 104 7.38 1.57 6.67
C LEU A 104 5.85 1.61 6.67
N THR A 105 5.30 2.81 6.60
CA THR A 105 3.87 2.99 6.32
C THR A 105 3.66 4.16 5.36
N GLY A 106 2.63 4.07 4.54
CA GLY A 106 2.22 5.14 3.66
C GLY A 106 0.80 4.92 3.15
N ASP A 107 0.22 5.97 2.58
CA ASP A 107 -1.11 5.93 1.98
C ASP A 107 -0.96 5.97 0.46
N LEU A 108 -1.64 5.07 -0.23
CA LEU A 108 -1.77 5.04 -1.69
C LEU A 108 -3.15 5.57 -2.07
N ASP A 109 -3.17 6.74 -2.73
CA ASP A 109 -4.39 7.40 -3.16
C ASP A 109 -4.64 7.18 -4.65
N LEU A 110 -5.88 6.81 -4.99
CA LEU A 110 -6.33 6.82 -6.38
C LEU A 110 -6.74 8.24 -6.77
N CYS A 111 -5.81 8.98 -7.38
CA CYS A 111 -6.10 10.31 -7.90
C CYS A 111 -7.10 10.20 -9.06
N ASN A 112 -8.35 10.64 -8.83
CA ASN A 112 -9.35 10.74 -9.89
C ASN A 112 -8.82 11.64 -11.01
N ALA A 113 -8.42 11.03 -12.13
CA ALA A 113 -7.89 11.75 -13.28
C ALA A 113 -9.01 12.53 -13.98
N ASN A 114 -9.30 13.71 -13.45
CA ASN A 114 -9.71 14.89 -14.23
C ASN A 114 -8.68 16.03 -14.05
N GLY A 115 -7.41 15.72 -13.78
CA GLY A 115 -6.32 16.69 -13.87
C GLY A 115 -6.40 17.91 -12.95
N VAL A 116 -7.17 17.87 -11.85
CA VAL A 116 -7.15 18.94 -10.85
C VAL A 116 -6.57 18.38 -9.57
N ILE A 117 -5.26 18.60 -9.41
CA ILE A 117 -4.59 18.54 -8.11
C ILE A 117 -5.28 19.58 -7.24
N GLY A 118 -6.26 19.14 -6.45
CA GLY A 118 -6.89 19.94 -5.42
C GLY A 118 -5.82 20.25 -4.38
N ASN A 119 -5.26 21.44 -4.47
CA ASN A 119 -4.23 21.96 -3.59
C ASN A 119 -4.66 21.74 -2.12
N ARG A 120 -4.05 20.76 -1.44
CA ARG A 120 -4.27 20.51 -0.02
C ARG A 120 -3.58 21.66 0.71
N ARG A 121 -4.29 22.78 0.88
CA ARG A 121 -3.84 23.91 1.68
C ARG A 121 -3.51 23.40 3.08
N THR A 122 -2.23 23.23 3.36
CA THR A 122 -1.73 23.17 4.72
C THR A 122 -1.96 24.56 5.31
N ALA A 123 -3.00 24.69 6.13
CA ALA A 123 -3.14 25.85 7.00
C ALA A 123 -2.05 25.75 8.06
N ALA A 124 -0.87 26.28 7.76
CA ALA A 124 0.09 26.65 8.78
C ALA A 124 -0.56 27.75 9.62
N ARG A 125 -0.99 27.38 10.84
CA ARG A 125 -1.32 28.36 11.88
C ARG A 125 -0.01 29.03 12.29
N ASN A 126 0.29 30.18 11.70
CA ASN A 126 1.27 31.10 12.25
C ASN A 126 0.66 31.72 13.52
N GLY A 127 1.31 31.49 14.65
CA GLY A 127 1.02 32.20 15.90
C GLY A 127 1.40 33.67 15.79
N ILE A 128 0.62 34.49 16.49
CA ILE A 128 1.00 35.81 16.99
C ILE A 128 0.82 35.73 18.50
#